data_AF-A0A2V7V5L5-F1
#
_entry.id   AF-A0A2V7V5L5-F1
#
_cell.length_a   1.000
_cell.length_b   1.000
_cell.length_c   1.000
_cell.angle_alpha   90.00
_cell.angle_beta   90.00
_cell.angle_gamma   90.00
#
_symmetry.space_group_name_H-M   'P 1'
#
loop_
_entity.id
_entity.type
_entity.pdbx_description
1 polymer ?
#
loop_
_entity_poly.entity_id
_entity_poly.type
_entity_poly.pdbx_seq_one_letter_code
_entity_poly.pdbx_strand_id
1 'polypeptide(L)' 'MIALGAIPLHAQSQATTGVIEGTVVDESGASVPGATVTLKNTATNFERVVSTNADGRFRGLLLP' A
#
# COMPACT_ATOMS: atom_id res chain seq x y z
N MET A 1 -48.25 -4.20 -12.59
CA MET A 1 -47.40 -3.30 -11.80
C MET A 1 -46.34 -4.15 -11.12
N ILE A 2 -45.14 -4.24 -11.69
CA ILE A 2 -44.02 -5.00 -11.13
C ILE A 2 -43.18 -4.01 -10.34
N ALA A 3 -43.08 -4.19 -9.04
CA ALA A 3 -42.20 -3.41 -8.18
C ALA A 3 -40.78 -3.98 -8.27
N LEU A 4 -39.85 -3.23 -8.87
CA LEU A 4 -38.44 -3.57 -8.94
C LEU A 4 -37.74 -3.01 -7.69
N GLY A 5 -37.56 -3.83 -6.66
CA GLY A 5 -36.83 -3.46 -5.45
C GLY A 5 -35.33 -3.45 -5.72
N ALA A 6 -34.68 -2.29 -5.59
CA ALA A 6 -33.23 -2.17 -5.67
C ALA A 6 -32.60 -2.80 -4.41
N ILE A 7 -31.86 -3.90 -4.58
CA ILE A 7 -31.06 -4.48 -3.51
C ILE A 7 -29.81 -3.60 -3.38
N PRO A 8 -29.53 -3.01 -2.20
CA PRO A 8 -28.26 -2.31 -2.00
C PRO A 8 -27.14 -3.36 -2.05
N LEU A 9 -26.40 -3.38 -3.16
CA LEU A 9 -25.17 -4.14 -3.28
C LEU A 9 -24.12 -3.40 -2.45
N HIS A 10 -23.84 -3.88 -1.24
CA HIS A 10 -22.74 -3.38 -0.42
C HIS A 10 -21.41 -3.72 -1.12
N ALA A 11 -21.00 -2.87 -2.06
CA ALA A 11 -19.66 -2.87 -2.64
C ALA A 11 -18.67 -2.61 -1.50
N GLN A 12 -17.91 -3.63 -1.14
CA GLN A 12 -17.11 -3.67 0.08
C GLN A 12 -16.07 -2.55 0.11
N SER A 13 -16.12 -1.76 1.19
CA SER A 13 -15.18 -0.69 1.51
C SER A 13 -13.74 -1.23 1.51
N GLN A 14 -12.84 -0.57 0.79
CA GLN A 14 -11.39 -0.84 0.82
C GLN A 14 -10.72 -0.51 2.17
N ALA A 15 -11.51 -0.12 3.18
CA ALA A 15 -11.03 0.36 4.49
C ALA A 15 -10.34 -0.71 5.35
N THR A 16 -10.29 -1.98 4.93
CA THR A 16 -9.50 -3.02 5.60
C THR A 16 -8.04 -3.05 5.19
N THR A 17 -7.63 -2.27 4.18
CA THR A 17 -6.24 -2.24 3.73
C THR A 17 -5.60 -0.86 3.88
N GLY A 18 -4.36 -0.84 4.35
CA GLY A 18 -3.54 0.35 4.51
C GLY A 18 -2.61 0.62 3.34
N VAL A 19 -2.04 1.83 3.35
CA VAL A 19 -0.96 2.24 2.45
C VAL A 19 0.20 2.77 3.29
N ILE A 20 1.40 2.28 3.03
CA ILE A 20 2.64 2.84 3.58
C ILE A 20 3.43 3.45 2.41
N GLU A 21 3.78 4.73 2.52
CA GLU A 21 4.63 5.41 1.57
C GLU A 21 5.75 6.17 2.28
N GLY A 22 6.88 6.32 1.59
CA GLY A 22 8.04 6.99 2.14
C GLY A 22 9.11 7.23 1.08
N THR A 23 10.20 7.84 1.49
CA THR A 23 11.36 8.15 0.65
C THR A 23 12.62 7.63 1.33
N VAL A 24 13.46 6.92 0.59
CA VAL A 24 14.77 6.47 1.03
C VAL A 24 15.81 7.48 0.61
N VAL A 25 16.58 7.96 1.58
CA VAL A 25 17.71 8.89 1.40
C VAL A 25 18.97 8.32 2.02
N ASP A 26 20.14 8.71 1.52
CA ASP A 26 21.43 8.37 2.09
C ASP A 26 21.87 9.35 3.20
N GLU A 27 23.05 9.14 3.78
CA GLU A 27 23.60 10.01 4.84
C GLU A 27 23.88 11.45 4.39
N SER A 28 24.03 11.68 3.09
CA SER A 28 24.19 13.01 2.49
C SER A 28 22.86 13.71 2.21
N GLY A 29 21.74 12.99 2.35
CA GLY A 29 20.39 13.45 2.04
C GLY A 29 19.98 13.25 0.59
N ALA A 30 20.75 12.50 -0.21
CA ALA A 30 20.41 12.22 -1.60
C ALA A 30 19.43 11.03 -1.70
N SER A 31 18.48 11.11 -2.63
CA SER A 31 17.51 10.04 -2.89
C SER A 31 18.20 8.76 -3.38
N VAL A 32 17.79 7.61 -2.84
CA VAL A 32 18.37 6.30 -3.21
C VAL A 32 17.40 5.53 -4.12
N PRO A 33 17.67 5.46 -5.44
CA PRO A 33 16.86 4.67 -6.36
C PRO A 33 17.20 3.17 -6.30
N GLY A 34 16.21 2.31 -6.54
CA GLY A 34 16.38 0.86 -6.58
C GLY A 34 16.63 0.20 -5.22
N ALA A 35 16.44 0.93 -4.11
CA ALA A 35 16.55 0.38 -2.76
C ALA A 35 15.39 -0.60 -2.51
N THR A 36 15.71 -1.77 -1.98
CA THR A 36 14.73 -2.79 -1.58
C THR A 36 14.15 -2.45 -0.21
N VAL A 37 12.84 -2.26 -0.14
CA VAL A 37 12.10 -1.97 1.09
C VAL A 37 11.17 -3.15 1.40
N THR A 38 11.37 -3.76 2.56
CA THR A 38 10.50 -4.84 3.06
C THR A 38 9.54 -4.30 4.10
N LEU A 39 8.25 -4.36 3.79
CA LEU A 39 7.15 -4.00 4.67
C LEU A 39 6.64 -5.26 5.35
N LYS A 40 6.69 -5.31 6.68
CA LYS A 40 6.26 -6.47 7.47
C LYS A 40 5.18 -6.09 8.46
N ASN A 41 4.04 -6.78 8.40
CA ASN A 41 3.04 -6.75 9.47
C ASN A 41 3.44 -7.78 10.53
N THR A 42 3.85 -7.31 11.70
CA THR A 42 4.34 -8.16 12.80
C THR A 42 3.23 -8.96 13.49
N ALA A 43 1.97 -8.56 13.35
CA ALA A 43 0.83 -9.28 13.91
C ALA A 43 0.40 -10.47 13.04
N THR A 44 0.50 -10.34 11.72
CA THR A 44 0.05 -11.37 10.75
C THR A 44 1.20 -12.11 10.06
N ASN A 45 2.44 -11.66 10.23
CA ASN A 45 3.62 -12.08 9.47
C ASN A 45 3.50 -11.87 7.95
N PHE A 46 2.56 -11.04 7.49
CA PHE A 46 2.50 -10.64 6.10
C PHE A 46 3.72 -9.79 5.72
N GLU A 47 4.31 -10.08 4.56
CA GLU A 47 5.45 -9.34 4.03
C GLU A 47 5.18 -8.86 2.60
N ARG A 48 5.61 -7.63 2.31
CA ARG A 48 5.58 -7.05 0.97
C ARG A 48 6.88 -6.35 0.68
N VAL A 49 7.52 -6.75 -0.41
CA VAL A 49 8.77 -6.13 -0.87
C VAL A 49 8.47 -5.17 -2.02
N VAL A 50 9.00 -3.97 -1.94
CA VAL A 50 8.89 -2.92 -2.97
C VAL A 50 10.26 -2.29 -3.20
N SER A 51 10.53 -1.84 -4.42
CA SER A 51 11.74 -1.08 -4.75
C SER A 51 11.44 0.41 -4.83
N THR A 52 12.40 1.26 -4.46
CA THR A 52 12.26 2.71 -4.63
C THR A 52 12.40 3.13 -6.09
N ASN A 53 11.71 4.21 -6.47
CA ASN A 53 11.81 4.83 -7.79
C ASN A 53 13.04 5.77 -7.90
N ALA A 54 13.15 6.49 -9.02
CA ALA A 54 14.25 7.44 -9.28
C ALA A 54 14.37 8.54 -8.20
N ASP A 55 13.26 8.95 -7.58
CA ASP A 55 13.21 9.96 -6.53
C ASP A 55 13.44 9.37 -5.12
N GLY A 56 13.76 8.07 -5.03
CA GLY A 56 13.89 7.33 -3.77
C GLY A 56 12.55 7.01 -3.12
N ARG A 57 11.42 7.30 -3.76
CA ARG A 57 10.08 7.06 -3.19
C ARG A 57 9.66 5.61 -3.34
N PHE A 58 9.00 5.07 -2.32
CA PHE A 58 8.34 3.76 -2.37
C PHE A 58 6.88 3.87 -1.89
N ARG A 59 6.05 2.93 -2.34
CA ARG A 59 4.64 2.82 -1.92
C ARG A 59 4.21 1.37 -1.80
N GLY A 60 3.99 0.92 -0.57
CA GLY A 60 3.32 -0.32 -0.24
C GLY A 60 1.81 -0.12 -0.20
N LEU A 61 1.12 -0.58 -1.24
CA LEU A 61 -0.34 -0.53 -1.34
C LEU A 61 -0.97 -1.76 -0.68
N LEU A 62 -2.27 -1.71 -0.42
CA LEU A 62 -3.10 -2.87 -0.07
C LEU A 62 -2.50 -3.74 1.06
N LEU A 63 -2.01 -3.09 2.11
CA LEU A 63 -1.40 -3.78 3.26
C LEU A 63 -2.49 -4.23 4.25
N PRO A 64 -2.46 -5.47 4.74
CA PRO A 64 -3.44 -6.00 5.68
C PRO A 64 -3.18 -5.57 7.13
#